data_AF-A0A6B2NH68-F1
#
_entry.id   AF-A0A6B2NH68-F1
#
_cell.length_a   1.000
_cell.length_b   1.000
_cell.length_c   1.000
_cell.angle_alpha   90.00
_cell.angle_beta   90.00
_cell.angle_gamma   90.00
#
_symmetry.space_group_name_H-M   'P 1'
#
loop_
_entity.id
_entity.type
_entity.pdbx_description
1 polymer ?
#
loop_
_entity_poly.entity_id
_entity_poly.type
_entity_poly.pdbx_seq_one_letter_code
_entity_poly.pdbx_strand_id
1 'polypeptide(L)' 'MFLVASAIVFAVFFANVALGAFASSAFLGDVGEMLVLFAATILFVIAILKKEADQKTKNQGS' A
#
# COMPACT_ATOMS: atom_id res chain seq x y z
N MET A 1 -7.63 -11.36 1.11
CA MET A 1 -7.97 -10.65 -0.15
C MET A 1 -7.38 -9.22 -0.21
N PHE A 2 -7.52 -8.39 0.83
CA PHE A 2 -6.93 -7.03 0.86
C PHE A 2 -5.38 -6.97 0.85
N LEU A 3 -4.70 -7.98 1.41
CA LEU A 3 -3.22 -8.02 1.43
C LEU A 3 -2.60 -8.11 0.03
N VAL A 4 -3.18 -8.93 -0.85
CA VAL A 4 -2.70 -9.08 -2.24
C VAL A 4 -2.93 -7.78 -3.02
N ALA A 5 -4.09 -7.13 -2.84
CA ALA A 5 -4.36 -5.82 -3.44
C ALA A 5 -3.38 -4.74 -2.94
N SER A 6 -3.10 -4.71 -1.63
CA SER A 6 -2.12 -3.80 -1.04
C SER A 6 -0.70 -4.03 -1.59
N ALA A 7 -0.28 -5.29 -1.73
CA ALA A 7 1.01 -5.64 -2.32
C ALA A 7 1.14 -5.22 -3.79
N ILE A 8 0.07 -5.37 -4.59
CA ILE A 8 0.05 -4.93 -5.99
C ILE A 8 0.19 -3.41 -6.09
N VAL A 9 -0.58 -2.65 -5.30
CA VAL A 9 -0.48 -1.18 -5.29
C VAL A 9 0.91 -0.71 -4.86
N PHE A 10 1.51 -1.38 -3.87
CA PHE A 10 2.88 -1.11 -3.44
C PHE A 10 3.91 -1.42 -4.54
N ALA A 11 3.77 -2.54 -5.25
CA ALA A 11 4.69 -2.90 -6.33
C ALA A 11 4.64 -1.90 -7.49
N VAL A 12 3.46 -1.40 -7.85
CA VAL A 12 3.30 -0.35 -8.87
C VAL A 12 3.99 0.94 -8.45
N PHE A 13 3.81 1.35 -7.19
CA PHE A 13 4.52 2.50 -6.63
C PHE A 13 6.05 2.32 -6.69
N PHE A 14 6.53 1.19 -6.19
CA PHE A 14 7.96 0.88 -6.14
C PHE A 14 8.60 0.86 -7.54
N ALA A 15 7.91 0.28 -8.53
CA ALA A 15 8.38 0.25 -9.91
C ALA A 15 8.51 1.67 -10.51
N ASN A 16 7.57 2.57 -10.21
CA ASN A 16 7.61 3.94 -10.70
C ASN A 16 8.80 4.72 -10.10
N VAL A 17 9.03 4.59 -8.79
CA VAL A 17 10.19 5.20 -8.10
C VAL A 17 11.52 4.61 -8.60
N ALA A 18 11.59 3.29 -8.78
CA ALA A 18 12.79 2.65 -9.31
C ALA A 18 13.12 3.13 -10.73
N LEU A 19 12.12 3.24 -11.60
CA LEU A 19 12.31 3.78 -12.96
C LEU A 19 12.74 5.26 -12.94
N GLY A 20 12.21 6.06 -12.03
CA GLY A 20 12.67 7.43 -11.80
C GLY A 20 14.14 7.50 -11.37
N ALA A 21 14.53 6.68 -10.40
CA ALA A 21 15.88 6.66 -9.83
C ALA A 21 16.94 6.10 -10.79
N PHE A 22 16.63 5.04 -11.56
CA PHE A 22 17.61 4.37 -12.43
C PHE A 22 17.62 4.88 -13.87
N ALA A 23 16.47 5.32 -14.40
CA ALA A 23 16.33 5.66 -15.81
C ALA A 23 16.02 7.14 -16.07
N SER A 24 15.89 7.98 -15.02
CA SER A 24 15.50 9.40 -15.12
C SER A 24 14.20 9.62 -15.94
N SER A 25 13.34 8.59 -15.96
CA SER A 25 12.13 8.50 -16.78
C SER A 25 10.88 8.28 -15.91
N ALA A 26 10.81 8.94 -14.76
CA ALA A 26 9.68 8.83 -13.83
C ALA A 26 8.38 9.32 -14.50
N PHE A 27 7.30 8.53 -14.40
CA PHE A 27 5.99 8.96 -14.89
C PHE A 27 5.29 9.91 -13.91
N LEU A 28 5.62 9.80 -12.62
CA LEU A 28 5.19 10.69 -11.54
C LEU A 28 6.38 11.55 -11.09
N GLY A 29 6.19 12.86 -10.90
CA GLY A 29 7.21 13.71 -10.26
C GLY A 29 7.21 13.58 -8.73
N ASP A 30 8.16 14.21 -8.03
CA ASP A 30 8.36 14.14 -6.56
C ASP A 30 7.06 14.23 -5.73
N VAL A 31 6.17 15.17 -6.06
CA VAL A 31 4.89 15.34 -5.35
C VAL A 31 3.95 14.16 -5.61
N GLY A 32 3.94 13.63 -6.83
CA GLY A 32 3.17 12.45 -7.20
C GLY A 32 3.66 11.20 -6.48
N GLU A 33 4.98 11.02 -6.36
CA GLU A 33 5.55 9.91 -5.60
C GLU A 33 5.19 9.98 -4.11
N MET A 34 5.28 11.15 -3.48
CA MET A 34 4.86 11.36 -2.09
C MET A 34 3.38 11.04 -1.87
N LEU A 35 2.50 11.46 -2.78
CA LEU A 35 1.06 11.19 -2.68
C LEU A 35 0.73 9.70 -2.80
N VAL A 36 1.45 8.96 -3.65
CA VAL A 36 1.23 7.52 -3.79
C VAL A 36 1.72 6.76 -2.56
N LEU A 37 2.87 7.13 -1.97
CA LEU A 37 3.32 6.57 -0.68
C LEU A 37 2.30 6.82 0.44
N PHE A 38 1.75 8.03 0.48
CA PHE A 38 0.73 8.41 1.45
C PHE A 38 -0.53 7.55 1.30
N ALA A 39 -1.04 7.38 0.07
CA ALA A 39 -2.18 6.52 -0.21
C ALA A 39 -1.90 5.04 0.14
N ALA A 40 -0.71 4.53 -0.19
CA ALA A 40 -0.31 3.16 0.14
C ALA A 40 -0.31 2.91 1.66
N THR A 41 0.19 3.87 2.44
CA THR A 41 0.23 3.79 3.91
C THR A 41 -1.18 3.75 4.51
N ILE A 42 -2.09 4.60 4.03
CA ILE A 42 -3.50 4.61 4.49
C ILE A 42 -4.17 3.25 4.21
N LEU A 43 -4.02 2.72 2.99
CA LEU A 43 -4.58 1.42 2.61
C LEU A 43 -4.02 0.27 3.48
N PHE A 44 -2.73 0.31 3.80
CA PHE A 44 -2.09 -0.66 4.67
C PHE A 44 -2.67 -0.62 6.09
N VAL A 45 -2.81 0.57 6.68
CA VAL A 45 -3.40 0.73 8.02
C VAL A 45 -4.84 0.20 8.07
N ILE A 46 -5.67 0.54 7.08
CA ILE A 46 -7.04 0.03 6.98
C ILE A 46 -7.05 -1.51 6.92
N ALA A 47 -6.14 -2.12 6.15
CA ALA A 47 -6.05 -3.57 6.04
C ALA A 47 -5.68 -4.24 7.38
N ILE A 48 -4.75 -3.66 8.15
CA ILE A 48 -4.38 -4.14 9.48
C ILE A 48 -5.56 -4.02 10.45
N LEU A 49 -6.21 -2.84 10.53
CA LEU A 49 -7.33 -2.62 11.44
C LEU A 49 -8.50 -3.58 11.16
N LYS A 50 -8.82 -3.83 9.88
CA LYS A 50 -9.83 -4.83 9.52
C LYS A 50 -9.43 -6.24 9.95
N LYS A 51 -8.17 -6.63 9.73
CA LYS A 51 -7.64 -7.94 10.15
C LYS A 51 -7.67 -8.12 11.67
N GLU A 52 -7.42 -7.06 12.43
CA GLU A 52 -7.52 -7.07 13.89
C GLU A 52 -8.98 -7.19 14.36
N ALA A 53 -9.91 -6.45 13.76
CA ALA A 53 -11.33 -6.52 14.07
C ALA A 53 -11.91 -7.93 13.81
N ASP A 54 -11.57 -8.54 12.67
CA ASP A 54 -12.00 -9.89 12.29
C ASP A 54 -11.43 -10.98 13.25
N GLN A 55 -10.27 -10.75 13.84
CA GLN A 55 -9.70 -11.66 14.84
C GLN A 55 -10.36 -11.50 16.21
N LYS A 56 -10.73 -10.27 16.61
CA LYS A 56 -11.45 -10.03 17.87
C LYS A 56 -12.84 -10.65 17.86
N THR A 57 -13.57 -10.58 16.75
CA THR A 57 -14.88 -11.23 16.62
C THR A 57 -14.78 -12.74 16.62
N LYS A 58 -13.73 -13.32 16.02
CA LYS A 58 -13.49 -14.77 16.05
C LYS A 58 -13.15 -15.31 17.45
N ASN A 59 -12.45 -14.54 18.28
CA ASN A 59 -12.07 -14.96 19.65
C ASN A 59 -13.14 -14.74 20.72
N GLN A 60 -14.22 -13.99 20.44
CA GLN A 60 -15.34 -13.77 21.37
C GLN A 60 -16.50 -14.76 21.17
N GLY A 61 -16.41 -15.66 20.18
CA GLY A 61 -17.44 -16.64 19.85
C GLY A 61 -17.05 -18.10 20.14
N SER A 62 -16.31 -18.38 21.22
CA SER A 62 -15.98 -19.74 21.67
C SER A 62 -16.34 -19.94 23.12
#